data_AF-A0A8K0WRX9-F1
#
_entry.id   AF-A0A8K0WRX9-F1
#
_cell.length_a   1.000
_cell.length_b   1.000
_cell.length_c   1.000
_cell.angle_alpha   90.00
_cell.angle_beta   90.00
_cell.angle_gamma   90.00
#
_symmetry.space_group_name_H-M   'P 1'
#
loop_
_entity.id
_entity.type
_entity.pdbx_description
1 polymer ?
#
loop_
_entity_poly.entity_id
_entity_poly.type
_entity_poly.pdbx_seq_one_letter_code
_entity_poly.pdbx_strand_id
1 'polypeptide(L)'
;MLKFDRHRLTPYNKLVLGMNLARMLLRMYGAGMDGCSWSAEDLFFLCDSSQQTAYEIYNPYLNYSLTGTGKPIAATPPDKFPILVAFARLLLEIARGKILGPLERSPDRPHNALRAELDRDEICEEMVEEYVNAIKSCLKAKKNDKDANGEEEECRAVIREVVVCLEGAWRTRYAVRRDPNTPKEFKLSRDGMERQARSAQNGASRVPQEQPLAAIRTETASPSGCLFDVSRKTFPEGGTDERCTWAKDFLARARDFYTNHIYGLPSEKRVKVAVLDTGIDGENPILKSAKRERRRNDWPIKDQRSFLDGVSVTDTDGHGTNVAALVLKMTPEADLYVAKISECHEVVGTDHIAEAVRWAIGLHVNIINMSFGLYDDSEEIRRAIEDAAAEGIICAVHPRGRWTRQQERTES
;
A
#
# COMPACT_ATOMS: atom_id res chain seq x y z
N MET A 1 -3.52 -12.28 10.88
CA MET A 1 -3.20 -12.30 9.43
C MET A 1 -2.49 -13.61 9.11
N LEU A 2 -2.99 -14.41 8.16
CA LEU A 2 -2.51 -15.79 7.88
C LEU A 2 -1.30 -15.79 6.92
N LYS A 3 -0.26 -16.60 7.22
CA LYS A 3 0.85 -16.87 6.28
C LYS A 3 0.42 -17.94 5.27
N PHE A 4 0.40 -17.57 4.00
CA PHE A 4 -0.12 -18.33 2.87
C PHE A 4 0.74 -19.57 2.55
N ASP A 5 0.12 -20.75 2.36
CA ASP A 5 0.79 -21.98 1.91
C ASP A 5 0.98 -21.95 0.39
N ARG A 6 2.13 -21.42 -0.04
CA ARG A 6 2.40 -21.05 -1.45
C ARG A 6 2.67 -22.24 -2.37
N HIS A 7 2.89 -23.44 -1.82
CA HIS A 7 3.11 -24.66 -2.62
C HIS A 7 1.87 -25.13 -3.38
N ARG A 8 0.68 -24.58 -3.09
CA ARG A 8 -0.58 -25.01 -3.69
C ARG A 8 -1.10 -24.07 -4.79
N LEU A 9 -0.35 -23.01 -5.14
CA LEU A 9 -0.70 -22.16 -6.28
C LEU A 9 -0.37 -22.87 -7.59
N THR A 10 -1.33 -22.89 -8.51
CA THR A 10 -1.07 -23.35 -9.88
C THR A 10 -0.10 -22.40 -10.60
N PRO A 11 0.59 -22.83 -11.67
CA PRO A 11 1.42 -21.95 -12.48
C PRO A 11 0.66 -20.70 -12.98
N TYR A 12 -0.62 -20.86 -13.32
CA TYR A 12 -1.51 -19.75 -13.65
C TYR A 12 -1.63 -18.73 -12.49
N ASN A 13 -1.92 -19.21 -11.28
CA ASN A 13 -2.09 -18.33 -10.13
C ASN A 13 -0.78 -17.59 -9.79
N LYS A 14 0.37 -18.28 -9.87
CA LYS A 14 1.70 -17.70 -9.65
C LYS A 14 2.01 -16.60 -10.68
N LEU A 15 1.65 -16.83 -11.94
CA LEU A 15 1.79 -15.85 -13.03
C LEU A 15 0.95 -14.59 -12.77
N VAL A 16 -0.35 -14.75 -12.48
CA VAL A 16 -1.24 -13.60 -12.25
C VAL A 16 -0.81 -12.80 -11.01
N LEU A 17 -0.44 -13.48 -9.92
CA LEU A 17 0.10 -12.84 -8.73
C LEU A 17 1.38 -12.04 -9.02
N GLY A 18 2.34 -12.64 -9.72
CA GLY A 18 3.59 -11.95 -10.12
C GLY A 18 3.34 -10.74 -11.02
N MET A 19 2.41 -10.86 -11.96
CA MET A 19 2.01 -9.76 -12.85
C MET A 19 1.40 -8.58 -12.08
N ASN A 20 0.47 -8.85 -11.15
CA ASN A 20 -0.15 -7.78 -10.36
C ASN A 20 0.86 -7.12 -9.41
N LEU A 21 1.79 -7.88 -8.83
CA LEU A 21 2.89 -7.32 -8.04
C LEU A 21 3.85 -6.46 -8.89
N ALA A 22 4.11 -6.84 -10.14
CA ALA A 22 4.93 -6.02 -11.06
C ALA A 22 4.23 -4.70 -11.40
N ARG A 23 2.92 -4.73 -11.66
CA ARG A 23 2.10 -3.53 -11.87
C ARG A 23 2.10 -2.62 -10.64
N MET A 24 2.00 -3.21 -9.45
CA MET A 24 2.08 -2.48 -8.18
C MET A 24 3.44 -1.80 -8.03
N LEU A 25 4.55 -2.53 -8.24
CA LEU A 25 5.90 -1.98 -8.19
C LEU A 25 6.06 -0.82 -9.17
N LEU A 26 5.57 -0.94 -10.41
CA LEU A 26 5.64 0.13 -11.41
C LEU A 26 4.96 1.43 -10.95
N ARG A 27 3.83 1.30 -10.23
CA ARG A 27 3.05 2.44 -9.72
C ARG A 27 3.68 3.08 -8.49
N MET A 28 4.34 2.28 -7.65
CA MET A 28 4.90 2.74 -6.38
C MET A 28 6.38 3.13 -6.44
N TYR A 29 7.11 2.70 -7.47
CA TYR A 29 8.53 3.04 -7.61
C TYR A 29 8.71 4.57 -7.74
N GLY A 30 9.66 5.12 -6.96
CA GLY A 30 9.89 6.57 -6.82
C GLY A 30 9.22 7.24 -5.61
N ALA A 31 8.43 6.50 -4.82
CA ALA A 31 7.80 7.00 -3.59
C ALA A 31 8.60 6.68 -2.30
N GLY A 32 9.94 6.61 -2.40
CA GLY A 32 10.82 6.27 -1.26
C GLY A 32 10.88 4.78 -0.93
N MET A 33 10.67 3.92 -1.94
CA MET A 33 10.67 2.44 -1.80
C MET A 33 12.08 1.82 -1.94
N ASP A 34 13.13 2.65 -1.97
CA ASP A 34 14.38 2.33 -2.66
C ASP A 34 15.36 1.49 -1.82
N GLY A 35 15.03 1.27 -0.53
CA GLY A 35 15.89 0.61 0.45
C GLY A 35 15.35 -0.69 1.05
N CYS A 36 14.15 -1.14 0.68
CA CYS A 36 13.45 -2.20 1.41
C CYS A 36 13.55 -3.58 0.75
N SER A 37 13.97 -4.58 1.53
CA SER A 37 13.91 -5.99 1.11
C SER A 37 12.47 -6.45 0.97
N TRP A 38 12.02 -6.69 -0.26
CA TRP A 38 10.77 -7.39 -0.52
C TRP A 38 11.01 -8.89 -0.49
N SER A 39 10.23 -9.57 0.34
CA SER A 39 10.13 -11.02 0.33
C SER A 39 8.66 -11.40 0.30
N ALA A 40 8.39 -12.65 -0.04
CA ALA A 40 7.04 -13.12 0.03
C ALA A 40 6.55 -13.15 1.49
N GLU A 41 7.41 -13.14 2.53
CA GLU A 41 6.98 -12.97 3.93
C GLU A 41 6.17 -11.70 4.19
N ASP A 42 6.40 -10.67 3.37
CA ASP A 42 5.77 -9.37 3.46
C ASP A 42 4.41 -9.34 2.73
N LEU A 43 4.04 -10.43 2.05
CA LEU A 43 2.74 -10.57 1.39
C LEU A 43 1.70 -11.17 2.33
N PHE A 44 0.59 -10.46 2.44
CA PHE A 44 -0.57 -10.83 3.22
C PHE A 44 -1.80 -10.93 2.34
N PHE A 45 -2.71 -11.82 2.69
CA PHE A 45 -3.94 -12.05 1.95
C PHE A 45 -5.14 -11.89 2.87
N LEU A 46 -6.25 -11.40 2.31
CA LEU A 46 -7.52 -11.39 3.03
C LEU A 46 -7.97 -12.83 3.26
N CYS A 47 -8.40 -13.16 4.48
CA CYS A 47 -8.79 -14.52 4.82
C CYS A 47 -9.95 -14.56 5.80
N ASP A 48 -10.86 -15.51 5.58
CA ASP A 48 -11.83 -15.94 6.57
C ASP A 48 -11.29 -17.20 7.27
N SER A 49 -10.89 -17.02 8.53
CA SER A 49 -10.38 -18.11 9.38
C SER A 49 -11.46 -19.14 9.74
N SER A 50 -12.74 -18.76 9.76
CA SER A 50 -13.84 -19.69 10.05
C SER A 50 -14.07 -20.64 8.87
N GLN A 51 -13.97 -20.11 7.64
CA GLN A 51 -14.16 -20.87 6.41
C GLN A 51 -12.87 -21.48 5.85
N GLN A 52 -11.71 -21.16 6.46
CA GLN A 52 -10.40 -21.56 5.95
C GLN A 52 -10.19 -21.09 4.51
N THR A 53 -10.64 -19.89 4.16
CA THR A 53 -10.62 -19.39 2.78
C THR A 53 -9.84 -18.09 2.71
N ALA A 54 -8.85 -18.03 1.82
CA ALA A 54 -8.22 -16.78 1.39
C ALA A 54 -8.99 -16.20 0.20
N TYR A 55 -9.26 -14.90 0.26
CA TYR A 55 -9.90 -14.12 -0.79
C TYR A 55 -8.86 -13.26 -1.49
N GLU A 56 -9.13 -12.92 -2.76
CA GLU A 56 -8.30 -12.02 -3.57
C GLU A 56 -6.83 -12.43 -3.64
N ILE A 57 -6.55 -13.73 -3.85
CA ILE A 57 -5.16 -14.26 -3.90
C ILE A 57 -4.25 -13.66 -4.98
N TYR A 58 -4.78 -12.81 -5.87
CA TYR A 58 -4.02 -12.08 -6.89
C TYR A 58 -3.70 -10.63 -6.50
N ASN A 59 -4.28 -10.13 -5.41
CA ASN A 59 -4.11 -8.76 -4.92
C ASN A 59 -3.73 -8.80 -3.42
N PRO A 60 -2.49 -9.23 -3.10
CA PRO A 60 -2.04 -9.24 -1.71
C PRO A 60 -1.86 -7.82 -1.16
N TYR A 61 -1.95 -7.71 0.16
CA TYR A 61 -1.47 -6.56 0.91
C TYR A 61 0.03 -6.73 1.17
N LEU A 62 0.82 -5.71 0.84
CA LEU A 62 2.25 -5.68 1.15
C LEU A 62 2.46 -4.96 2.48
N ASN A 63 3.15 -5.60 3.42
CA ASN A 63 3.62 -4.92 4.62
C ASN A 63 4.88 -4.12 4.29
N TYR A 64 4.88 -2.84 4.63
CA TYR A 64 5.97 -1.92 4.34
C TYR A 64 6.22 -1.01 5.54
N SER A 65 7.50 -0.85 5.93
CA SER A 65 7.88 0.10 6.98
C SER A 65 8.18 1.46 6.36
N LEU A 66 7.38 2.47 6.72
CA LEU A 66 7.56 3.85 6.29
C LEU A 66 8.75 4.54 6.97
N THR A 67 9.26 3.99 8.07
CA THR A 67 10.32 4.62 8.89
C THR A 67 11.73 4.19 8.49
N GLY A 68 11.89 3.46 7.38
CA GLY A 68 13.20 2.98 6.91
C GLY A 68 13.84 1.92 7.81
N THR A 69 13.14 1.46 8.86
CA THR A 69 13.57 0.39 9.78
C THR A 69 13.42 -1.02 9.17
N GLY A 70 13.10 -1.10 7.88
CA GLY A 70 13.03 -2.36 7.14
C GLY A 70 14.37 -3.09 7.13
N LYS A 71 14.35 -4.41 6.95
CA LYS A 71 15.58 -5.19 6.77
C LYS A 71 16.36 -4.61 5.58
N PRO A 72 17.59 -4.08 5.78
CA PRO A 72 18.36 -3.52 4.69
C PRO A 72 18.57 -4.59 3.62
N ILE A 73 18.44 -4.20 2.36
CA ILE A 73 18.76 -5.10 1.25
C ILE A 73 20.24 -5.45 1.39
N ALA A 74 20.54 -6.74 1.60
CA ALA A 74 21.91 -7.25 1.71
C ALA A 74 22.82 -6.61 0.65
N ALA A 75 24.06 -6.29 1.01
CA ALA A 75 25.03 -5.49 0.24
C ALA A 75 24.98 -5.77 -1.27
N THR A 76 24.10 -5.05 -1.96
CA THR A 76 23.89 -5.20 -3.38
C THR A 76 24.98 -4.36 -4.05
N PRO A 77 25.61 -4.85 -5.13
CA PRO A 77 26.65 -4.08 -5.80
C PRO A 77 26.16 -2.69 -6.19
N PRO A 78 27.05 -1.66 -6.17
CA PRO A 78 26.66 -0.30 -6.50
C PRO A 78 26.19 -0.14 -7.95
N ASP A 79 26.52 -1.08 -8.85
CA ASP A 79 26.06 -1.11 -10.24
C ASP A 79 24.68 -1.78 -10.41
N LYS A 80 24.03 -2.22 -9.33
CA LYS A 80 22.75 -2.93 -9.35
C LYS A 80 21.65 -2.15 -8.64
N PHE A 81 20.41 -2.38 -9.05
CA PHE A 81 19.23 -1.81 -8.40
C PHE A 81 18.76 -2.73 -7.26
N PRO A 82 18.86 -2.28 -5.98
CA PRO A 82 18.46 -3.11 -4.84
C PRO A 82 17.00 -3.58 -4.92
N ILE A 83 16.09 -2.69 -5.33
CA ILE A 83 14.67 -2.99 -5.48
C ILE A 83 14.41 -4.09 -6.53
N LEU A 84 15.16 -4.12 -7.63
CA LEU A 84 14.99 -5.15 -8.67
C LEU A 84 15.52 -6.50 -8.18
N VAL A 85 16.60 -6.51 -7.40
CA VAL A 85 17.11 -7.74 -6.77
C VAL A 85 16.10 -8.28 -5.75
N ALA A 86 15.51 -7.40 -4.94
CA ALA A 86 14.45 -7.76 -4.00
C ALA A 86 13.20 -8.28 -4.73
N PHE A 87 12.78 -7.63 -5.81
CA PHE A 87 11.64 -8.06 -6.60
C PHE A 87 11.89 -9.40 -7.31
N ALA A 88 13.11 -9.64 -7.81
CA ALA A 88 13.51 -10.93 -8.37
C ALA A 88 13.40 -12.05 -7.33
N ARG A 89 13.85 -11.80 -6.09
CA ARG A 89 13.68 -12.73 -4.98
C ARG A 89 12.20 -13.03 -4.72
N LEU A 90 11.36 -11.99 -4.66
CA LEU A 90 9.93 -12.14 -4.43
C LEU A 90 9.27 -13.05 -5.48
N LEU A 91 9.53 -12.80 -6.77
CA LEU A 91 9.02 -13.64 -7.87
C LEU A 91 9.54 -15.08 -7.76
N LEU A 92 10.80 -15.26 -7.37
CA LEU A 92 11.40 -16.58 -7.20
C LEU A 92 10.76 -17.36 -6.03
N GLU A 93 10.48 -16.69 -4.90
CA GLU A 93 9.79 -17.28 -3.76
C GLU A 93 8.34 -17.69 -4.10
N ILE A 94 7.66 -16.90 -4.94
CA ILE A 94 6.33 -17.24 -5.47
C ILE A 94 6.42 -18.46 -6.40
N ALA A 95 7.40 -18.46 -7.32
CA ALA A 95 7.62 -19.56 -8.26
C ALA A 95 7.86 -20.89 -7.52
N ARG A 96 8.70 -20.89 -6.48
CA ARG A 96 9.00 -22.10 -5.69
C ARG A 96 7.94 -22.47 -4.66
N GLY A 97 7.11 -21.51 -4.28
CA GLY A 97 6.18 -21.66 -3.16
C GLY A 97 6.86 -21.74 -1.79
N LYS A 98 8.13 -21.33 -1.65
CA LYS A 98 8.87 -21.31 -0.37
C LYS A 98 9.64 -20.02 -0.21
N ILE A 99 9.81 -19.59 1.04
CA ILE A 99 10.66 -18.45 1.41
C ILE A 99 12.13 -18.89 1.25
N LEU A 100 12.94 -18.05 0.60
CA LEU A 100 14.37 -18.30 0.50
C LEU A 100 15.05 -17.83 1.80
N GLY A 101 16.05 -18.59 2.27
CA GLY A 101 16.81 -18.23 3.47
C GLY A 101 17.55 -16.89 3.33
N PRO A 102 18.24 -16.43 4.40
CA PRO A 102 18.98 -15.17 4.37
C PRO A 102 20.05 -15.19 3.26
N LEU A 103 19.98 -14.25 2.32
CA LEU A 103 20.94 -14.09 1.23
C LEU A 103 22.37 -13.80 1.75
N GLU A 104 22.48 -13.28 2.97
CA GLU A 104 23.74 -12.97 3.68
C GLU A 104 24.59 -14.20 4.03
N ARG A 105 23.98 -15.40 4.07
CA ARG A 105 24.70 -16.65 4.37
C ARG A 105 25.32 -17.31 3.14
N SER A 106 25.05 -16.76 1.95
CA SER A 106 25.65 -17.23 0.71
C SER A 106 27.07 -16.66 0.56
N PRO A 107 28.07 -17.45 0.14
CA PRO A 107 29.39 -16.92 -0.22
C PRO A 107 29.33 -16.00 -1.45
N ASP A 108 28.26 -16.11 -2.24
CA ASP A 108 28.02 -15.31 -3.44
C ASP A 108 27.20 -14.05 -3.17
N ARG A 109 27.45 -13.00 -3.95
CA ARG A 109 26.64 -11.77 -3.95
C ARG A 109 25.14 -12.11 -4.17
N PRO A 110 24.19 -11.36 -3.58
CA PRO A 110 22.76 -11.68 -3.60
C PRO A 110 22.17 -12.03 -4.98
N HIS A 111 22.53 -11.29 -6.02
CA HIS A 111 22.04 -11.52 -7.39
C HIS A 111 22.57 -12.82 -8.02
N ASN A 112 23.78 -13.25 -7.66
CA ASN A 112 24.36 -14.51 -8.14
C ASN A 112 23.73 -15.71 -7.43
N ALA A 113 23.50 -15.59 -6.12
CA ALA A 113 22.79 -16.61 -5.36
C ALA A 113 21.37 -16.83 -5.93
N LEU A 114 20.64 -15.74 -6.20
CA LEU A 114 19.31 -15.82 -6.83
C LEU A 114 19.35 -16.41 -8.24
N ARG A 115 20.43 -16.17 -9.00
CA ARG A 115 20.60 -16.75 -10.33
C ARG A 115 20.83 -18.26 -10.26
N ALA A 116 21.70 -18.73 -9.36
CA ALA A 116 21.91 -20.15 -9.13
C ALA A 116 20.63 -20.85 -8.63
N GLU A 117 19.82 -20.15 -7.83
CA GLU A 117 18.51 -20.63 -7.39
C GLU A 117 17.48 -20.75 -8.53
N LEU A 118 17.52 -19.81 -9.48
CA LEU A 118 16.67 -19.79 -10.68
C LEU A 118 17.05 -20.88 -11.69
N ASP A 119 18.34 -21.15 -11.84
CA ASP A 119 18.88 -22.14 -12.78
C ASP A 119 18.64 -23.60 -12.32
N ARG A 120 17.94 -23.83 -11.20
CA ARG A 120 17.50 -25.17 -10.80
C ARG A 120 16.32 -25.64 -11.64
N ASP A 121 16.42 -26.84 -12.21
CA ASP A 121 15.49 -27.42 -13.19
C ASP A 121 14.01 -27.33 -12.79
N GLU A 122 13.69 -27.53 -11.50
CA GLU A 122 12.32 -27.46 -10.96
C GLU A 122 11.54 -26.20 -11.36
N ILE A 123 12.20 -25.03 -11.42
CA ILE A 123 11.52 -23.75 -11.70
C ILE A 123 11.33 -23.55 -13.19
N CYS A 124 12.35 -23.89 -13.97
CA CYS A 124 12.34 -23.79 -15.43
C CYS A 124 11.34 -24.76 -16.06
N GLU A 125 11.05 -25.89 -15.42
CA GLU A 125 10.04 -26.84 -15.85
C GLU A 125 8.61 -26.45 -15.43
N GLU A 126 8.44 -25.84 -14.25
CA GLU A 126 7.11 -25.50 -13.73
C GLU A 126 6.55 -24.17 -14.27
N MET A 127 7.42 -23.17 -14.42
CA MET A 127 7.02 -21.81 -14.78
C MET A 127 7.12 -21.53 -16.28
N VAL A 128 6.27 -20.62 -16.76
CA VAL A 128 6.36 -20.15 -18.15
C VAL A 128 7.67 -19.39 -18.37
N GLU A 129 8.25 -19.54 -19.57
CA GLU A 129 9.57 -18.97 -19.91
C GLU A 129 9.62 -17.45 -19.67
N GLU A 130 8.53 -16.75 -19.97
CA GLU A 130 8.41 -15.31 -19.76
C GLU A 130 8.49 -14.92 -18.27
N TYR A 131 8.00 -15.77 -17.36
CA TYR A 131 8.13 -15.54 -15.92
C TYR A 131 9.60 -15.67 -15.48
N VAL A 132 10.29 -16.68 -16.00
CA VAL A 132 11.73 -16.86 -15.78
C VAL A 132 12.52 -15.69 -16.38
N ASN A 133 12.13 -15.21 -17.56
CA ASN A 133 12.76 -14.06 -18.22
C ASN A 133 12.54 -12.76 -17.45
N ALA A 134 11.37 -12.54 -16.87
CA ALA A 134 11.12 -11.41 -15.97
C ALA A 134 12.10 -11.39 -14.77
N ILE A 135 12.32 -12.54 -14.12
CA ILE A 135 13.31 -12.66 -13.03
C ILE A 135 14.72 -12.36 -13.55
N LYS A 136 15.08 -12.90 -14.72
CA LYS A 136 16.39 -12.65 -15.36
C LYS A 136 16.59 -11.17 -15.69
N SER A 137 15.58 -10.46 -16.19
CA SER A 137 15.67 -9.02 -16.50
C SER A 137 15.96 -8.21 -15.24
N CYS A 138 15.25 -8.48 -14.13
CA CYS A 138 15.54 -7.86 -12.83
C CYS A 138 16.98 -8.09 -12.36
N LEU A 139 17.49 -9.32 -12.43
CA LEU A 139 18.84 -9.66 -11.97
C LEU A 139 19.95 -9.11 -12.89
N LYS A 140 19.69 -8.96 -14.19
CA LYS A 140 20.66 -8.48 -15.19
C LYS A 140 20.79 -6.97 -15.22
N ALA A 141 19.74 -6.22 -14.88
CA ALA A 141 19.72 -4.76 -14.88
C ALA A 141 20.96 -4.16 -14.20
N LYS A 142 21.49 -3.08 -14.79
CA LYS A 142 22.64 -2.33 -14.28
C LYS A 142 22.37 -0.84 -14.29
N LYS A 143 22.89 -0.14 -13.29
CA LYS A 143 22.95 1.33 -13.23
C LYS A 143 24.05 1.79 -14.16
N ASN A 144 23.70 2.53 -15.20
CA ASN A 144 24.71 3.14 -16.09
C ASN A 144 24.76 4.66 -15.92
N ASP A 145 23.63 5.28 -15.57
CA ASP A 145 23.59 6.69 -15.21
C ASP A 145 24.12 6.90 -13.79
N LYS A 146 24.76 8.05 -13.57
CA LYS A 146 25.23 8.51 -12.25
C LYS A 146 24.28 9.55 -11.65
N ASP A 147 23.36 10.10 -12.44
CA ASP A 147 22.30 10.97 -11.96
C ASP A 147 21.15 10.14 -11.38
N ALA A 148 20.62 10.56 -10.24
CA ALA A 148 19.51 9.89 -9.55
C ALA A 148 18.25 9.81 -10.43
N ASN A 149 17.98 10.85 -11.24
CA ASN A 149 16.87 10.85 -12.19
C ASN A 149 17.07 9.83 -13.32
N GLY A 150 18.32 9.70 -13.80
CA GLY A 150 18.68 8.70 -14.81
C GLY A 150 18.56 7.28 -14.26
N GLU A 151 19.07 7.03 -13.04
CA GLU A 151 18.92 5.76 -12.35
C GLU A 151 17.44 5.38 -12.16
N GLU A 152 16.59 6.35 -11.81
CA GLU A 152 15.15 6.11 -11.67
C GLU A 152 14.52 5.69 -13.00
N GLU A 153 14.77 6.41 -14.09
CA GLU A 153 14.20 6.08 -15.40
C GLU A 153 14.72 4.72 -15.92
N GLU A 154 16.01 4.41 -15.72
CA GLU A 154 16.60 3.10 -16.03
C GLU A 154 15.89 1.98 -15.28
N CYS A 155 15.69 2.13 -13.97
CA CYS A 155 14.99 1.12 -13.17
C CYS A 155 13.53 0.99 -13.59
N ARG A 156 12.84 2.11 -13.82
CA ARG A 156 11.43 2.13 -14.25
C ARG A 156 11.26 1.46 -15.61
N ALA A 157 12.20 1.64 -16.53
CA ALA A 157 12.21 0.95 -17.82
C ALA A 157 12.27 -0.57 -17.66
N VAL A 158 13.12 -1.08 -16.76
CA VAL A 158 13.19 -2.52 -16.46
C VAL A 158 11.88 -3.02 -15.82
N ILE A 159 11.29 -2.26 -14.90
CA ILE A 159 9.99 -2.65 -14.31
C ILE A 159 8.90 -2.72 -15.38
N ARG A 160 8.85 -1.76 -16.32
CA ARG A 160 7.92 -1.78 -17.45
C ARG A 160 8.12 -3.02 -18.32
N GLU A 161 9.37 -3.39 -18.62
CA GLU A 161 9.71 -4.60 -19.38
C GLU A 161 9.16 -5.87 -18.68
N VAL A 162 9.36 -5.97 -17.37
CA VAL A 162 8.85 -7.09 -16.57
C VAL A 162 7.33 -7.17 -16.61
N VAL A 163 6.62 -6.04 -16.49
CA VAL A 163 5.15 -6.00 -16.62
C VAL A 163 4.72 -6.50 -17.99
N VAL A 164 5.31 -5.98 -19.07
CA VAL A 164 4.98 -6.38 -20.45
C VAL A 164 5.23 -7.88 -20.67
N CYS A 165 6.33 -8.41 -20.13
CA CYS A 165 6.69 -9.81 -20.25
C CYS A 165 5.64 -10.72 -19.58
N LEU A 166 5.26 -10.43 -18.34
CA LEU A 166 4.28 -11.21 -17.58
C LEU A 166 2.86 -11.07 -18.16
N GLU A 167 2.47 -9.87 -18.58
CA GLU A 167 1.19 -9.64 -19.24
C GLU A 167 1.08 -10.36 -20.59
N GLY A 168 2.17 -10.33 -21.38
CA GLY A 168 2.25 -11.05 -22.65
C GLY A 168 2.08 -12.56 -22.44
N ALA A 169 2.76 -13.12 -21.44
CA ALA A 169 2.63 -14.53 -21.09
C ALA A 169 1.18 -14.90 -20.71
N TRP A 170 0.54 -14.05 -19.89
CA TRP A 170 -0.85 -14.23 -19.50
C TRP A 170 -1.80 -14.16 -20.70
N ARG A 171 -1.64 -13.14 -21.57
CA ARG A 171 -2.47 -12.99 -22.77
C ARG A 171 -2.36 -14.18 -23.70
N THR A 172 -1.14 -14.61 -24.01
CA THR A 172 -0.89 -15.69 -24.98
C THR A 172 -1.39 -17.05 -24.48
N ARG A 173 -1.22 -17.35 -23.19
CA ARG A 173 -1.53 -18.68 -22.64
C ARG A 173 -2.89 -18.78 -21.96
N TYR A 174 -3.46 -17.66 -21.50
CA TYR A 174 -4.61 -17.67 -20.60
C TYR A 174 -5.66 -16.59 -20.87
N ALA A 175 -5.58 -15.77 -21.93
CA ALA A 175 -6.56 -14.69 -22.20
C ALA A 175 -8.03 -15.16 -22.25
N VAL A 176 -8.28 -16.45 -22.55
CA VAL A 176 -9.63 -17.03 -22.57
C VAL A 176 -10.15 -17.36 -21.16
N ARG A 177 -9.30 -17.32 -20.14
CA ARG A 177 -9.65 -17.57 -18.73
C ARG A 177 -9.78 -16.23 -18.01
N ARG A 178 -10.93 -16.04 -17.34
CA ARG A 178 -11.41 -14.92 -16.47
C ARG A 178 -10.43 -13.77 -16.17
N ASP A 179 -10.96 -12.54 -16.15
CA ASP A 179 -10.24 -11.29 -15.82
C ASP A 179 -9.23 -11.50 -14.66
N PRO A 180 -7.95 -11.12 -14.82
CA PRO A 180 -6.90 -11.33 -13.82
C PRO A 180 -7.12 -10.55 -12.52
N ASN A 181 -8.04 -9.59 -12.51
CA ASN A 181 -8.51 -8.88 -11.32
C ASN A 181 -9.77 -9.49 -10.71
N THR A 182 -10.29 -10.59 -11.26
CA THR A 182 -11.45 -11.29 -10.67
C THR A 182 -11.04 -11.84 -9.31
N PRO A 183 -11.80 -11.55 -8.23
CA PRO A 183 -11.56 -12.14 -6.93
C PRO A 183 -11.49 -13.66 -7.02
N LYS A 184 -10.41 -14.23 -6.49
CA LYS A 184 -10.20 -15.67 -6.47
C LYS A 184 -10.15 -16.17 -5.03
N GLU A 185 -11.05 -17.09 -4.73
CA GLU A 185 -11.09 -17.83 -3.48
C GLU A 185 -10.12 -19.00 -3.51
N PHE A 186 -9.49 -19.26 -2.36
CA PHE A 186 -8.54 -20.34 -2.18
C PHE A 186 -8.67 -20.98 -0.80
N LYS A 187 -8.92 -22.29 -0.74
CA LYS A 187 -9.06 -23.02 0.54
C LYS A 187 -7.70 -23.37 1.15
N LEU A 188 -7.48 -22.89 2.37
CA LEU A 188 -6.31 -23.12 3.20
C LEU A 188 -6.31 -24.54 3.79
N SER A 189 -5.12 -25.07 4.07
CA SER A 189 -4.93 -26.36 4.75
C SER A 189 -4.93 -26.18 6.28
N ARG A 190 -5.41 -27.20 7.02
CA ARG A 190 -5.44 -27.20 8.51
C ARG A 190 -4.05 -26.99 9.13
N ASP A 191 -3.00 -27.58 8.54
CA ASP A 191 -1.62 -27.52 9.05
C ASP A 191 -0.98 -26.12 8.95
N GLY A 192 -1.43 -25.28 8.01
CA GLY A 192 -0.96 -23.90 7.88
C GLY A 192 -1.43 -22.99 9.02
N MET A 193 -2.55 -23.34 9.66
CA MET A 193 -3.16 -22.51 10.70
C MET A 193 -2.60 -22.80 12.10
N GLU A 194 -2.27 -24.07 12.40
CA GLU A 194 -1.72 -24.48 13.71
C GLU A 194 -0.30 -23.99 13.99
N ARG A 195 0.54 -23.87 12.94
CA ARG A 195 1.92 -23.34 13.09
C ARG A 195 1.93 -21.86 13.49
N GLN A 196 0.85 -21.12 13.23
CA GLN A 196 0.80 -19.67 13.42
C GLN A 196 0.19 -19.25 14.77
N ALA A 197 -0.76 -20.01 15.30
CA ALA A 197 -1.28 -19.80 16.66
C ALA A 197 -0.15 -19.83 17.71
N ARG A 198 0.88 -20.64 17.49
CA ARG A 198 2.08 -20.74 18.35
C ARG A 198 3.05 -19.57 18.21
N SER A 199 3.06 -18.87 17.07
CA SER A 199 3.96 -17.73 16.82
C SER A 199 3.40 -16.42 17.41
N ALA A 200 2.07 -16.23 17.35
CA ALA A 200 1.40 -15.07 17.94
C ALA A 200 1.49 -15.02 19.49
N GLN A 201 1.62 -16.17 20.16
CA GLN A 201 1.75 -16.24 21.63
C GLN A 201 3.15 -15.87 22.13
N ASN A 202 4.20 -15.97 21.30
CA ASN A 202 5.59 -15.79 21.74
C ASN A 202 6.15 -14.37 21.49
N GLY A 203 5.38 -13.46 20.89
CA GLY A 203 5.81 -12.10 20.52
C GLY A 203 5.47 -10.98 21.51
N ALA A 204 4.82 -11.28 22.64
CA ALA A 204 4.46 -10.28 23.64
C ALA A 204 5.64 -10.00 24.60
N SER A 205 6.68 -9.29 24.15
CA SER A 205 7.65 -8.66 25.05
C SER A 205 7.24 -7.22 25.36
N ARG A 206 6.91 -6.97 26.63
CA ARG A 206 6.80 -5.62 27.21
C ARG A 206 8.15 -4.91 27.07
N VAL A 207 8.15 -3.72 26.46
CA VAL A 207 9.32 -2.81 26.46
C VAL A 207 9.14 -1.77 27.58
N PRO A 208 10.20 -1.39 28.31
CA PRO A 208 10.10 -0.63 29.56
C PRO A 208 9.69 0.83 29.35
N GLN A 209 8.90 1.36 30.29
CA GLN A 209 8.62 2.79 30.44
C GLN A 209 9.90 3.55 30.83
N GLU A 210 10.31 4.53 30.04
CA GLU A 210 11.24 5.58 30.49
C GLU A 210 10.55 6.95 30.60
N GLN A 211 11.03 7.71 31.57
CA GLN A 211 10.46 8.94 32.16
C GLN A 211 10.71 10.21 31.31
N PRO A 212 9.93 11.30 31.54
CA PRO A 212 9.83 12.44 30.62
C PRO A 212 11.02 13.41 30.74
N LEU A 213 11.47 13.96 29.61
CA LEU A 213 12.41 15.08 29.57
C LEU A 213 11.77 16.35 28.99
N ALA A 214 12.23 17.47 29.54
CA ALA A 214 11.57 18.77 29.64
C ALA A 214 11.42 19.56 28.33
N ALA A 215 10.45 20.49 28.37
CA ALA A 215 10.06 21.42 27.32
C ALA A 215 11.24 22.24 26.75
N ILE A 216 11.30 22.33 25.43
CA ILE A 216 12.11 23.33 24.72
C ILE A 216 11.20 24.11 23.77
N ARG A 217 11.35 25.44 23.83
CA ARG A 217 10.54 26.45 23.15
C ARG A 217 10.85 26.52 21.65
N THR A 218 9.80 26.84 20.92
CA THR A 218 9.65 27.22 19.52
C THR A 218 10.67 28.24 19.02
N GLU A 219 11.10 28.09 17.76
CA GLU A 219 11.31 29.21 16.83
C GLU A 219 11.11 28.76 15.37
N THR A 220 10.59 29.70 14.59
CA THR A 220 9.80 29.60 13.36
C THR A 220 10.61 29.62 12.06
N ALA A 221 10.20 28.82 11.06
CA ALA A 221 10.13 29.21 9.63
C ALA A 221 9.54 28.04 8.79
N SER A 222 8.32 28.21 8.26
CA SER A 222 7.66 27.23 7.37
C SER A 222 7.82 27.62 5.90
N PRO A 223 8.25 26.72 4.99
CA PRO A 223 8.05 26.88 3.56
C PRO A 223 6.71 26.24 3.14
N SER A 224 5.88 26.97 2.41
CA SER A 224 4.60 26.49 1.88
C SER A 224 4.81 25.41 0.82
N GLY A 225 4.14 24.27 0.99
CA GLY A 225 4.12 23.15 0.04
C GLY A 225 2.68 22.71 -0.29
N CYS A 226 2.45 22.38 -1.56
CA CYS A 226 1.19 21.75 -2.01
C CYS A 226 1.03 20.39 -1.30
N LEU A 227 -0.14 20.03 -0.79
CA LEU A 227 -0.43 18.85 0.03
C LEU A 227 -1.02 17.68 -0.79
N PHE A 228 -1.89 17.99 -1.76
CA PHE A 228 -2.61 17.01 -2.57
C PHE A 228 -2.06 16.97 -4.00
N ASP A 229 -1.98 15.79 -4.64
CA ASP A 229 -1.58 15.68 -6.04
C ASP A 229 -2.78 15.95 -6.95
N VAL A 230 -3.06 17.24 -7.23
CA VAL A 230 -4.19 17.64 -8.07
C VAL A 230 -3.72 18.45 -9.27
N SER A 231 -3.31 17.74 -10.32
CA SER A 231 -3.48 18.29 -11.66
C SER A 231 -4.96 18.19 -12.00
N ARG A 232 -5.74 19.28 -11.85
CA ARG A 232 -7.11 19.37 -12.41
C ARG A 232 -7.03 19.18 -13.92
N LYS A 233 -7.17 17.94 -14.38
CA LYS A 233 -7.30 17.67 -15.82
C LYS A 233 -8.67 18.15 -16.24
N THR A 234 -8.70 19.24 -17.01
CA THR A 234 -9.89 19.65 -17.76
C THR A 234 -10.14 18.59 -18.83
N PHE A 235 -11.32 17.96 -18.79
CA PHE A 235 -11.70 16.96 -19.77
C PHE A 235 -12.49 17.63 -20.90
N PRO A 236 -12.17 17.37 -22.17
CA PRO A 236 -13.01 17.82 -23.27
C PRO A 236 -14.39 17.16 -23.18
N GLU A 237 -15.45 17.97 -23.32
CA GLU A 237 -16.83 17.48 -23.34
C GLU A 237 -17.01 16.45 -24.47
N GLY A 238 -17.47 15.24 -24.12
CA GLY A 238 -17.85 14.20 -25.08
C GLY A 238 -16.88 13.04 -25.26
N GLY A 239 -15.72 13.01 -24.59
CA GLY A 239 -14.82 11.85 -24.60
C GLY A 239 -15.11 10.86 -23.46
N THR A 240 -15.29 9.56 -23.76
CA THR A 240 -15.28 8.51 -22.72
C THR A 240 -13.83 8.21 -22.31
N ASP A 241 -13.44 8.61 -21.10
CA ASP A 241 -12.13 8.24 -20.55
C ASP A 241 -12.17 6.78 -20.06
N GLU A 242 -11.30 5.94 -20.61
CA GLU A 242 -11.17 4.53 -20.21
C GLU A 242 -10.91 4.37 -18.71
N ARG A 243 -10.24 5.34 -18.07
CA ARG A 243 -10.02 5.34 -16.61
C ARG A 243 -11.33 5.45 -15.84
N CYS A 244 -12.28 6.24 -16.33
CA CYS A 244 -13.61 6.36 -15.74
C CYS A 244 -14.40 5.06 -15.89
N THR A 245 -14.25 4.36 -17.02
CA THR A 245 -14.83 3.03 -17.22
C THR A 245 -14.23 2.03 -16.23
N TRP A 246 -12.90 1.95 -16.13
CA TRP A 246 -12.25 1.06 -15.16
C TRP A 246 -12.61 1.35 -13.71
N ALA A 247 -12.71 2.63 -13.34
CA ALA A 247 -13.12 3.02 -12.00
C ALA A 247 -14.57 2.56 -11.70
N LYS A 248 -15.48 2.73 -12.67
CA LYS A 248 -16.86 2.23 -12.54
C LYS A 248 -16.91 0.72 -12.40
N ASP A 249 -16.18 -0.01 -13.24
CA ASP A 249 -16.12 -1.47 -13.21
C ASP A 249 -15.52 -1.98 -11.89
N PHE A 250 -14.45 -1.33 -11.40
CA PHE A 250 -13.84 -1.64 -10.11
C PHE A 250 -14.83 -1.44 -8.96
N LEU A 251 -15.51 -0.29 -8.89
CA LEU A 251 -16.48 0.00 -7.84
C LEU A 251 -17.68 -0.96 -7.89
N ALA A 252 -18.10 -1.38 -9.09
CA ALA A 252 -19.13 -2.39 -9.24
C ALA A 252 -18.67 -3.75 -8.67
N ARG A 253 -17.48 -4.22 -9.05
CA ARG A 253 -16.91 -5.47 -8.49
C ARG A 253 -16.71 -5.40 -6.98
N ALA A 254 -16.26 -4.27 -6.46
CA ALA A 254 -16.08 -4.07 -5.02
C ALA A 254 -17.43 -4.14 -4.28
N ARG A 255 -18.47 -3.53 -4.83
CA ARG A 255 -19.83 -3.64 -4.29
C ARG A 255 -20.35 -5.08 -4.33
N ASP A 256 -20.14 -5.78 -5.44
CA ASP A 256 -20.56 -7.19 -5.57
C ASP A 256 -19.83 -8.05 -4.56
N PHE A 257 -18.52 -7.85 -4.38
CA PHE A 257 -17.74 -8.56 -3.37
C PHE A 257 -18.26 -8.27 -1.96
N TYR A 258 -18.46 -7.01 -1.62
CA TYR A 258 -19.02 -6.62 -0.32
C TYR A 258 -20.38 -7.29 -0.09
N THR A 259 -21.29 -7.22 -1.07
CA THR A 259 -22.66 -7.75 -0.94
C THR A 259 -22.67 -9.27 -0.78
N ASN A 260 -21.83 -9.98 -1.54
CA ASN A 260 -21.84 -11.45 -1.56
C ASN A 260 -21.01 -12.08 -0.43
N HIS A 261 -20.01 -11.37 0.11
CA HIS A 261 -19.04 -11.96 1.04
C HIS A 261 -18.88 -11.24 2.38
N ILE A 262 -19.25 -9.95 2.49
CA ILE A 262 -18.99 -9.11 3.69
C ILE A 262 -20.28 -8.62 4.37
N TYR A 263 -21.30 -8.26 3.59
CA TYR A 263 -22.68 -8.21 4.06
C TYR A 263 -23.01 -9.59 4.66
N GLY A 264 -24.04 -9.83 5.47
CA GLY A 264 -24.22 -11.16 6.09
C GLY A 264 -23.19 -11.59 7.16
N LEU A 265 -21.92 -11.13 7.15
CA LEU A 265 -21.01 -11.36 8.28
C LEU A 265 -21.52 -10.62 9.54
N PRO A 266 -21.27 -11.15 10.76
CA PRO A 266 -21.61 -10.49 12.01
C PRO A 266 -20.94 -9.11 12.10
N SER A 267 -21.73 -8.06 12.35
CA SER A 267 -21.28 -6.67 12.38
C SER A 267 -21.35 -6.10 13.80
N GLU A 268 -20.79 -6.83 14.76
CA GLU A 268 -20.74 -6.37 16.16
C GLU A 268 -19.69 -5.27 16.36
N LYS A 269 -18.61 -5.29 15.58
CA LYS A 269 -17.59 -4.23 15.54
C LYS A 269 -17.43 -3.72 14.12
N ARG A 270 -17.88 -2.49 13.89
CA ARG A 270 -17.65 -1.77 12.64
C ARG A 270 -16.22 -1.21 12.64
N VAL A 271 -15.61 -1.19 11.46
CA VAL A 271 -14.29 -0.60 11.27
C VAL A 271 -14.41 0.91 11.43
N LYS A 272 -13.60 1.49 12.31
CA LYS A 272 -13.47 2.93 12.50
C LYS A 272 -12.36 3.47 11.62
N VAL A 273 -12.67 4.48 10.81
CA VAL A 273 -11.71 5.10 9.88
C VAL A 273 -11.64 6.59 10.16
N ALA A 274 -10.46 7.10 10.51
CA ALA A 274 -10.20 8.53 10.52
C ALA A 274 -9.81 8.99 9.11
N VAL A 275 -10.39 10.09 8.64
CA VAL A 275 -10.05 10.74 7.36
C VAL A 275 -9.47 12.11 7.69
N LEU A 276 -8.16 12.28 7.49
CA LEU A 276 -7.45 13.55 7.67
C LEU A 276 -7.34 14.21 6.30
N ASP A 277 -8.13 15.27 6.06
CA ASP A 277 -8.27 15.87 4.73
C ASP A 277 -8.82 17.31 4.78
N THR A 278 -9.45 17.80 3.71
CA THR A 278 -10.02 19.17 3.62
C THR A 278 -11.34 19.36 4.37
N GLY A 279 -11.81 18.35 5.10
CA GLY A 279 -13.05 18.37 5.87
C GLY A 279 -14.15 17.48 5.28
N ILE A 280 -15.40 17.78 5.62
CA ILE A 280 -16.57 17.05 5.08
C ILE A 280 -17.77 17.97 4.84
N ASP A 281 -18.43 17.82 3.69
CA ASP A 281 -19.77 18.37 3.45
C ASP A 281 -20.85 17.35 3.87
N GLY A 282 -21.42 17.57 5.06
CA GLY A 282 -22.48 16.72 5.60
C GLY A 282 -23.78 16.71 4.78
N GLU A 283 -24.02 17.74 3.96
CA GLU A 283 -25.22 17.82 3.13
C GLU A 283 -25.08 17.09 1.79
N ASN A 284 -23.87 16.58 1.49
CA ASN A 284 -23.56 15.90 0.25
C ASN A 284 -24.49 14.69 0.00
N PRO A 285 -25.12 14.59 -1.19
CA PRO A 285 -26.03 13.50 -1.52
C PRO A 285 -25.43 12.09 -1.36
N ILE A 286 -24.12 11.93 -1.57
CA ILE A 286 -23.45 10.63 -1.46
C ILE A 286 -23.46 10.14 -0.01
N LEU A 287 -23.26 11.01 0.98
CA LEU A 287 -23.33 10.64 2.40
C LEU A 287 -24.76 10.26 2.81
N LYS A 288 -25.75 10.96 2.26
CA LYS A 288 -27.17 10.64 2.46
C LYS A 288 -27.52 9.27 1.85
N SER A 289 -26.93 8.90 0.72
CA SER A 289 -27.09 7.57 0.13
C SER A 289 -26.38 6.50 0.97
N ALA A 290 -25.14 6.77 1.40
CA ALA A 290 -24.39 5.85 2.27
C ALA A 290 -25.13 5.56 3.58
N LYS A 291 -25.79 6.56 4.19
CA LYS A 291 -26.68 6.36 5.35
C LYS A 291 -27.73 5.28 5.07
N ARG A 292 -28.41 5.35 3.91
CA ARG A 292 -29.49 4.41 3.53
C ARG A 292 -28.98 3.01 3.20
N GLU A 293 -27.75 2.91 2.71
CA GLU A 293 -27.11 1.63 2.38
C GLU A 293 -26.64 0.86 3.63
N ARG A 294 -26.51 1.53 4.77
CA ARG A 294 -26.14 0.90 6.05
C ARG A 294 -27.29 0.09 6.63
N ARG A 295 -26.96 -1.07 7.20
CA ARG A 295 -27.89 -1.96 7.90
C ARG A 295 -28.68 -1.27 9.01
N ARG A 296 -28.04 -0.36 9.76
CA ARG A 296 -28.67 0.40 10.85
C ARG A 296 -29.30 1.72 10.39
N ASN A 297 -29.20 2.07 9.10
CA ASN A 297 -29.68 3.35 8.55
C ASN A 297 -29.22 4.59 9.34
N ASP A 298 -28.01 4.50 9.90
CA ASP A 298 -27.42 5.50 10.78
C ASP A 298 -26.43 6.39 10.04
N TRP A 299 -26.17 7.59 10.57
CA TRP A 299 -25.22 8.51 9.92
C TRP A 299 -23.80 7.93 9.94
N PRO A 300 -23.07 7.90 8.81
CA PRO A 300 -21.74 7.28 8.73
C PRO A 300 -20.65 8.07 9.47
N ILE A 301 -20.77 9.41 9.53
CA ILE A 301 -19.81 10.26 10.25
C ILE A 301 -20.16 10.26 11.75
N LYS A 302 -19.23 9.82 12.59
CA LYS A 302 -19.42 9.68 14.04
C LYS A 302 -18.86 10.85 14.84
N ASP A 303 -17.78 11.44 14.35
CA ASP A 303 -17.21 12.67 14.91
C ASP A 303 -16.50 13.45 13.80
N GLN A 304 -16.37 14.75 13.98
CA GLN A 304 -15.68 15.62 13.05
C GLN A 304 -15.07 16.82 13.77
N ARG A 305 -13.81 17.16 13.46
CA ARG A 305 -13.08 18.26 14.08
C ARG A 305 -12.22 19.00 13.06
N SER A 306 -12.17 20.32 13.18
CA SER A 306 -11.17 21.13 12.49
C SER A 306 -9.96 21.32 13.39
N PHE A 307 -8.77 21.12 12.81
CA PHE A 307 -7.47 21.39 13.45
C PHE A 307 -6.85 22.69 12.93
N LEU A 308 -7.63 23.48 12.21
CA LEU A 308 -7.27 24.80 11.73
C LEU A 308 -7.97 25.85 12.60
N ASP A 309 -7.21 26.86 13.04
CA ASP A 309 -7.70 27.88 13.96
C ASP A 309 -8.84 28.70 13.35
N GLY A 310 -10.00 28.68 14.00
CA GLY A 310 -11.17 29.45 13.59
C GLY A 310 -11.88 28.97 12.32
N VAL A 311 -11.49 27.82 11.76
CA VAL A 311 -12.02 27.30 10.51
C VAL A 311 -13.05 26.21 10.77
N SER A 312 -14.20 26.27 10.09
CA SER A 312 -15.23 25.22 10.13
C SER A 312 -14.74 23.91 9.51
N VAL A 313 -15.21 22.78 10.01
CA VAL A 313 -14.94 21.45 9.44
C VAL A 313 -15.59 21.22 8.07
N THR A 314 -16.50 22.10 7.64
CA THR A 314 -17.16 22.04 6.33
C THR A 314 -16.13 22.04 5.20
N ASP A 315 -16.29 21.10 4.27
CA ASP A 315 -15.40 21.00 3.11
C ASP A 315 -15.82 21.97 2.01
N THR A 316 -14.99 22.97 1.77
CA THR A 316 -15.17 23.95 0.68
C THR A 316 -14.38 23.59 -0.58
N ASP A 317 -13.44 22.64 -0.48
CA ASP A 317 -12.62 22.18 -1.60
C ASP A 317 -13.27 20.99 -2.32
N GLY A 318 -13.83 20.06 -1.54
CA GLY A 318 -14.50 18.85 -1.99
C GLY A 318 -13.60 17.61 -2.00
N HIS A 319 -12.28 17.73 -1.80
CA HIS A 319 -11.37 16.59 -1.77
C HIS A 319 -11.70 15.62 -0.62
N GLY A 320 -11.77 16.11 0.61
CA GLY A 320 -12.10 15.30 1.79
C GLY A 320 -13.46 14.62 1.70
N THR A 321 -14.46 15.33 1.16
CA THR A 321 -15.79 14.77 0.91
C THR A 321 -15.76 13.64 -0.12
N ASN A 322 -14.99 13.78 -1.19
CA ASN A 322 -14.82 12.72 -2.19
C ASN A 322 -14.07 11.50 -1.64
N VAL A 323 -13.05 11.72 -0.80
CA VAL A 323 -12.32 10.65 -0.11
C VAL A 323 -13.25 9.88 0.84
N ALA A 324 -13.99 10.58 1.70
CA ALA A 324 -14.96 9.97 2.60
C ALA A 324 -16.03 9.18 1.83
N ALA A 325 -16.53 9.74 0.73
CA ALA A 325 -17.47 9.07 -0.17
C ALA A 325 -16.89 7.78 -0.77
N LEU A 326 -15.61 7.77 -1.15
CA LEU A 326 -14.95 6.58 -1.69
C LEU A 326 -14.82 5.48 -0.63
N VAL A 327 -14.43 5.83 0.59
CA VAL A 327 -14.36 4.88 1.71
C VAL A 327 -15.73 4.22 1.96
N LEU A 328 -16.81 5.02 1.96
CA LEU A 328 -18.16 4.51 2.16
C LEU A 328 -18.69 3.66 1.00
N LYS A 329 -18.27 3.93 -0.23
CA LYS A 329 -18.61 3.07 -1.38
C LYS A 329 -17.96 1.69 -1.28
N MET A 330 -16.74 1.62 -0.76
CA MET A 330 -16.01 0.36 -0.57
C MET A 330 -16.47 -0.39 0.68
N THR A 331 -16.77 0.36 1.74
CA THR A 331 -17.11 -0.18 3.06
C THR A 331 -18.30 0.57 3.67
N PRO A 332 -19.54 0.27 3.24
CA PRO A 332 -20.72 1.03 3.66
C PRO A 332 -20.94 1.08 5.18
N GLU A 333 -20.53 0.04 5.91
CA GLU A 333 -20.69 -0.05 7.37
C GLU A 333 -19.61 0.68 8.18
N ALA A 334 -18.55 1.20 7.55
CA ALA A 334 -17.44 1.86 8.25
C ALA A 334 -17.90 3.12 9.00
N ASP A 335 -17.43 3.30 10.22
CA ASP A 335 -17.68 4.51 11.01
C ASP A 335 -16.57 5.52 10.73
N LEU A 336 -16.92 6.69 10.19
CA LEU A 336 -15.93 7.71 9.80
C LEU A 336 -15.75 8.78 10.87
N TYR A 337 -14.52 9.23 11.03
CA TYR A 337 -14.11 10.32 11.91
C TYR A 337 -13.34 11.32 11.06
N VAL A 338 -13.82 12.54 10.89
CA VAL A 338 -13.23 13.49 9.93
C VAL A 338 -12.41 14.54 10.65
N ALA A 339 -11.13 14.65 10.30
CA ALA A 339 -10.24 15.71 10.73
C ALA A 339 -9.96 16.65 9.55
N LYS A 340 -10.38 17.91 9.66
CA LYS A 340 -9.97 18.94 8.70
C LYS A 340 -8.58 19.44 9.08
N ILE A 341 -7.62 19.21 8.19
CA ILE A 341 -6.23 19.64 8.32
C ILE A 341 -5.82 20.64 7.22
N SER A 342 -6.67 20.87 6.21
CA SER A 342 -6.41 21.88 5.19
C SER A 342 -7.69 22.54 4.68
N GLU A 343 -7.60 23.79 4.23
CA GLU A 343 -8.67 24.47 3.48
C GLU A 343 -8.55 24.30 1.98
N CYS A 344 -7.34 24.05 1.49
CA CYS A 344 -7.04 24.02 0.07
C CYS A 344 -5.93 23.01 -0.25
N HIS A 345 -5.44 23.05 -1.48
CA HIS A 345 -4.41 22.12 -1.92
C HIS A 345 -3.02 22.37 -1.31
N GLU A 346 -2.83 23.38 -0.46
CA GLU A 346 -1.56 23.71 0.20
C GLU A 346 -1.71 23.61 1.72
N VAL A 347 -0.65 23.21 2.43
CA VAL A 347 -0.62 23.26 3.89
C VAL A 347 0.30 24.36 4.37
N VAL A 348 -0.15 25.08 5.39
CA VAL A 348 0.65 26.02 6.17
C VAL A 348 0.91 25.40 7.55
N GLY A 349 2.13 24.92 7.79
CA GLY A 349 2.56 24.30 9.05
C GLY A 349 2.13 22.84 9.23
N THR A 350 2.91 22.01 9.92
CA THR A 350 2.68 20.56 10.03
C THR A 350 2.14 20.11 11.39
N ASP A 351 2.21 20.96 12.41
CA ASP A 351 1.86 20.60 13.80
C ASP A 351 0.43 20.11 13.99
N HIS A 352 -0.52 20.75 13.30
CA HIS A 352 -1.94 20.40 13.37
C HIS A 352 -2.24 19.01 12.78
N ILE A 353 -1.40 18.52 11.86
CA ILE A 353 -1.51 17.16 11.32
C ILE A 353 -1.14 16.14 12.39
N ALA A 354 -0.06 16.38 13.15
CA ALA A 354 0.31 15.52 14.27
C ALA A 354 -0.76 15.50 15.36
N GLU A 355 -1.39 16.65 15.65
CA GLU A 355 -2.54 16.70 16.57
C GLU A 355 -3.73 15.89 16.06
N ALA A 356 -4.04 15.99 14.76
CA ALA A 356 -5.12 15.22 14.14
C ALA A 356 -4.88 13.70 14.21
N VAL A 357 -3.62 13.26 14.03
CA VAL A 357 -3.24 11.85 14.22
C VAL A 357 -3.45 11.43 15.67
N ARG A 358 -2.98 12.22 16.65
CA ARG A 358 -3.19 11.91 18.08
C ARG A 358 -4.66 11.89 18.48
N TRP A 359 -5.49 12.76 17.90
CA TRP A 359 -6.94 12.72 18.08
C TRP A 359 -7.53 11.41 17.54
N ALA A 360 -7.11 10.95 16.35
CA ALA A 360 -7.53 9.67 15.81
C ALA A 360 -7.09 8.49 16.69
N ILE A 361 -5.89 8.53 17.26
CA ILE A 361 -5.42 7.54 18.25
C ILE A 361 -6.35 7.52 19.48
N GLY A 362 -6.67 8.71 20.02
CA GLY A 362 -7.56 8.83 21.19
C GLY A 362 -8.99 8.32 20.94
N LEU A 363 -9.46 8.31 19.69
CA LEU A 363 -10.74 7.71 19.29
C LEU A 363 -10.68 6.18 19.12
N HIS A 364 -9.49 5.60 19.25
CA HIS A 364 -9.18 4.19 19.00
C HIS A 364 -9.72 3.76 17.63
N VAL A 365 -9.39 4.52 16.59
CA VAL A 365 -9.74 4.14 15.22
C VAL A 365 -8.93 2.93 14.77
N ASN A 366 -9.40 2.22 13.75
CA ASN A 366 -8.67 1.08 13.18
C ASN A 366 -7.77 1.50 12.03
N ILE A 367 -8.17 2.52 11.29
CA ILE A 367 -7.47 3.01 10.10
C ILE A 367 -7.42 4.54 10.16
N ILE A 368 -6.27 5.11 9.81
CA ILE A 368 -6.10 6.54 9.52
C ILE A 368 -5.80 6.66 8.02
N ASN A 369 -6.68 7.34 7.29
CA ASN A 369 -6.48 7.68 5.89
C ASN A 369 -5.93 9.10 5.78
N MET A 370 -4.75 9.22 5.18
CA MET A 370 -4.05 10.46 4.87
C MET A 370 -3.82 10.51 3.37
N SER A 371 -4.79 11.05 2.62
CA SER A 371 -4.73 11.11 1.15
C SER A 371 -3.82 12.26 0.63
N PHE A 372 -2.69 12.47 1.30
CA PHE A 372 -1.73 13.52 1.02
C PHE A 372 -0.29 13.05 1.28
N GLY A 373 0.69 13.83 0.82
CA GLY A 373 2.11 13.64 1.12
C GLY A 373 2.77 14.96 1.48
N LEU A 374 3.71 14.93 2.42
CA LEU A 374 4.44 16.10 2.90
C LEU A 374 5.81 16.18 2.21
N TYR A 375 6.30 17.40 1.98
CA TYR A 375 7.63 17.64 1.41
C TYR A 375 8.72 17.62 2.48
N ASP A 376 8.42 18.18 3.65
CA ASP A 376 9.34 18.28 4.76
C ASP A 376 9.15 17.10 5.71
N ASP A 377 10.27 16.52 6.15
CA ASP A 377 10.27 15.53 7.22
C ASP A 377 9.98 16.24 8.55
N SER A 378 8.86 15.89 9.19
CA SER A 378 8.47 16.42 10.48
C SER A 378 8.56 15.32 11.52
N GLU A 379 9.47 15.51 12.46
CA GLU A 379 9.70 14.60 13.58
C GLU A 379 8.42 14.38 14.41
N GLU A 380 7.60 15.42 14.58
CA GLU A 380 6.33 15.37 15.30
C GLU A 380 5.31 14.47 14.61
N ILE A 381 5.21 14.56 13.28
CA ILE A 381 4.32 13.71 12.49
C ILE A 381 4.85 12.28 12.47
N ARG A 382 6.16 12.10 12.28
CA ARG A 382 6.80 10.78 12.32
C ARG A 382 6.49 10.06 13.64
N ARG A 383 6.68 10.73 14.77
CA ARG A 383 6.33 10.20 16.10
C ARG A 383 4.85 9.88 16.23
N ALA A 384 3.95 10.77 15.79
CA ALA A 384 2.51 10.51 15.85
C ALA A 384 2.10 9.28 15.01
N ILE A 385 2.73 9.07 13.86
CA ILE A 385 2.51 7.88 13.01
C ILE A 385 3.07 6.63 13.70
N GLU A 386 4.25 6.72 14.34
CA GLU A 386 4.83 5.62 15.11
C GLU A 386 3.96 5.22 16.30
N ASP A 387 3.42 6.19 17.03
CA ASP A 387 2.47 5.97 18.13
C ASP A 387 1.19 5.27 17.62
N ALA A 388 0.65 5.73 16.48
CA ALA A 388 -0.51 5.09 15.86
C ALA A 388 -0.21 3.63 15.47
N ALA A 389 0.95 3.37 14.86
CA ALA A 389 1.38 2.03 14.50
C ALA A 389 1.58 1.13 15.73
N ALA A 390 2.12 1.68 16.83
CA ALA A 390 2.30 0.97 18.09
C ALA A 390 0.96 0.55 18.74
N GLU A 391 -0.08 1.35 18.56
CA GLU A 391 -1.47 1.04 18.96
C GLU A 391 -2.17 0.07 17.99
N GLY A 392 -1.49 -0.39 16.94
CA GLY A 392 -2.02 -1.31 15.94
C GLY A 392 -2.96 -0.65 14.93
N ILE A 393 -2.89 0.66 14.77
CA ILE A 393 -3.68 1.43 13.80
C ILE A 393 -3.01 1.38 12.43
N ILE A 394 -3.79 1.14 11.38
CA ILE A 394 -3.29 1.09 10.01
C ILE A 394 -3.29 2.50 9.41
N CYS A 395 -2.13 3.00 9.00
CA CYS A 395 -2.01 4.29 8.30
C CYS A 395 -1.99 4.07 6.77
N ALA A 396 -3.04 4.51 6.08
CA ALA A 396 -3.13 4.49 4.63
C ALA A 396 -2.73 5.87 4.08
N VAL A 397 -1.69 5.93 3.25
CA VAL A 397 -1.10 7.18 2.73
C VAL A 397 -1.14 7.24 1.22
N HIS A 398 -1.19 8.44 0.65
CA HIS A 398 -0.97 8.63 -0.77
C HIS A 398 0.54 8.66 -1.08
N PRO A 399 1.08 7.75 -1.91
CA PRO A 399 2.48 7.81 -2.31
C PRO A 399 2.67 8.96 -3.29
N ARG A 400 3.30 10.06 -2.86
CA ARG A 400 3.77 11.09 -3.79
C ARG A 400 5.10 10.70 -4.39
N GLY A 401 5.18 10.73 -5.72
CA GLY A 401 6.45 10.70 -6.45
C GLY A 401 6.83 12.11 -6.91
N ARG A 402 7.72 12.78 -6.16
CA ARG A 402 8.71 13.76 -6.70
C ARG A 402 9.64 14.27 -5.59
N TRP A 403 10.82 13.67 -5.47
CA TRP A 403 12.00 14.30 -4.88
C TRP A 403 12.76 15.03 -6.00
N THR A 404 12.25 16.16 -6.49
CA THR A 404 13.11 17.04 -7.31
C THR A 404 13.90 17.93 -6.37
N ARG A 405 15.19 17.61 -6.17
CA ARG A 405 16.20 18.49 -5.53
C ARG A 405 16.46 19.78 -6.34
N GLN A 406 15.42 20.52 -6.69
CA GLN A 406 15.56 21.81 -7.39
C GLN A 406 15.43 23.02 -6.46
N GLN A 407 15.23 22.84 -5.15
CA GLN A 407 15.19 23.97 -4.20
C GLN A 407 16.46 24.17 -3.36
N GLU A 408 17.46 23.30 -3.43
CA GLU A 408 18.76 23.52 -2.76
C GLU A 408 19.70 24.51 -3.51
N ARG A 409 19.23 25.24 -4.53
CA ARG A 409 20.08 26.17 -5.31
C ARG A 409 19.71 27.64 -5.25
N THR A 410 18.91 28.06 -4.27
CA THR A 410 18.69 29.49 -3.99
C THR A 410 18.89 29.79 -2.52
N GLU A 411 20.04 29.42 -1.97
CA GLU A 411 20.60 30.01 -0.75
C GLU A 411 22.07 29.55 -0.62
N SER A 412 22.95 30.18 -1.39
CA SER A 412 24.40 30.23 -1.15
C SER A 412 24.99 31.43 -1.87
#